data_AF-A0A2R5EZW3-F1
#
_entry.id   AF-A0A2R5EZW3-F1
#
_cell.length_a   1.000
_cell.length_b   1.000
_cell.length_c   1.000
_cell.angle_alpha   90.00
_cell.angle_beta   90.00
_cell.angle_gamma   90.00
#
_symmetry.space_group_name_H-M   'P 1'
#
loop_
_entity.id
_entity.type
_entity.pdbx_description
1 polymer ?
#
loop_
_entity_poly.entity_id
_entity_poly.type
_entity_poly.pdbx_seq_one_letter_code
_entity_poly.pdbx_strand_id
1 'polypeptide(L)'
;TPRISRRSRDGSQFRVFDPFGNMLVFFNKHYAPPLYLEAQNHTEEILNQVWFLRDIYANDKAAAKKLDRALEEIKNKTGIEHARLLAARSEIAIAMGELDLSFKLEDTISQIYLPDSELRKYDEELRAPRQLRDWAGIDSGL
;
A
#
# COMPACT_ATOMS: atom_id res chain seq x y z
N THR A 1 6.66 15.02 -16.97
CA THR A 1 5.55 14.26 -17.59
C THR A 1 4.31 14.44 -16.75
N PRO A 2 3.12 14.67 -17.33
CA PRO A 2 1.90 14.70 -16.53
C PRO A 2 1.73 13.35 -15.83
N ARG A 3 1.29 13.37 -14.57
CA ARG A 3 1.05 12.14 -13.79
C ARG A 3 -0.27 12.22 -13.06
N ILE A 4 -0.89 11.07 -12.84
CA ILE A 4 -2.09 10.93 -12.03
C ILE A 4 -1.70 10.08 -10.81
N SER A 5 -2.06 10.51 -9.61
CA SER A 5 -1.88 9.67 -8.42
C SER A 5 -2.91 8.55 -8.43
N ARG A 6 -2.64 7.47 -7.69
CA ARG A 6 -3.72 6.54 -7.34
C ARG A 6 -4.91 7.26 -6.70
N ARG A 7 -6.07 6.61 -6.74
CA ARG A 7 -7.20 6.95 -5.87
C ARG A 7 -6.84 6.60 -4.43
N SER A 8 -7.18 7.45 -3.46
CA SER A 8 -6.94 7.23 -2.03
C SER A 8 -7.61 5.97 -1.51
N ARG A 9 -7.18 5.48 -0.33
CA ARG A 9 -7.68 4.21 0.23
C ARG A 9 -9.18 4.26 0.52
N ASP A 10 -9.68 5.39 0.99
CA ASP A 10 -11.11 5.66 1.22
C ASP A 10 -11.91 5.92 -0.07
N GLY A 11 -11.25 5.90 -1.23
CA GLY A 11 -11.89 6.16 -2.52
C GLY A 11 -12.33 7.61 -2.72
N SER A 12 -11.94 8.54 -1.85
CA SER A 12 -12.50 9.89 -1.87
C SER A 12 -11.75 10.87 -2.77
N GLN A 13 -10.46 10.63 -3.05
CA GLN A 13 -9.63 11.61 -3.75
C GLN A 13 -8.60 11.01 -4.70
N PHE A 14 -8.18 11.79 -5.69
CA PHE A 14 -6.99 11.55 -6.51
C PHE A 14 -6.44 12.89 -7.01
N ARG A 15 -5.19 12.88 -7.51
CA ARG A 15 -4.47 14.08 -7.91
C ARG A 15 -3.98 13.96 -9.34
N VAL A 16 -4.01 15.06 -10.08
CA VAL A 16 -3.42 15.18 -11.40
C VAL A 16 -2.34 16.24 -11.32
N PHE A 17 -1.15 15.91 -11.81
CA PHE A 17 -0.01 16.81 -11.85
C PHE A 17 0.31 17.14 -13.29
N ASP A 18 0.50 18.42 -13.58
CA ASP A 18 0.99 18.86 -14.88
C ASP A 18 2.54 18.71 -14.97
N PRO A 19 3.14 18.91 -16.16
CA PRO A 19 4.58 18.83 -16.33
C PRO A 19 5.40 19.86 -15.52
N PHE A 20 4.78 20.95 -15.08
CA PHE A 20 5.41 22.03 -14.31
C PHE A 20 5.30 21.81 -12.79
N GLY A 21 4.60 20.76 -12.36
CA GLY A 21 4.39 20.42 -10.97
C GLY A 21 3.16 21.05 -10.34
N ASN A 22 2.31 21.73 -11.10
CA ASN A 22 1.01 22.17 -10.61
C ASN A 22 0.12 20.96 -10.34
N MET A 23 -0.66 21.02 -9.26
CA MET A 23 -1.49 19.92 -8.80
C MET A 23 -2.96 20.32 -8.77
N LEU A 24 -3.78 19.56 -9.51
CA LEU A 24 -5.23 19.54 -9.35
C LEU A 24 -5.61 18.38 -8.45
N VAL A 25 -6.48 18.65 -7.48
CA VAL A 25 -6.97 17.63 -6.56
C VAL A 25 -8.46 17.45 -6.75
N PHE A 26 -8.86 16.22 -7.04
CA PHE A 26 -10.25 15.82 -7.13
C PHE A 26 -10.64 15.18 -5.80
N PHE A 27 -11.71 15.67 -5.20
CA PHE A 27 -12.29 15.10 -3.98
C PHE A 27 -13.77 14.79 -4.22
N ASN A 28 -14.26 13.76 -3.54
CA ASN A 28 -15.69 13.56 -3.36
C ASN A 28 -16.26 14.79 -2.63
N LYS A 29 -17.39 15.32 -3.11
CA LYS A 29 -18.08 16.47 -2.48
C LYS A 29 -18.47 16.23 -1.01
N HIS A 30 -18.57 14.97 -0.61
CA HIS A 30 -18.85 14.53 0.76
C HIS A 30 -17.61 14.05 1.50
N TYR A 31 -16.42 14.43 1.03
CA TYR A 31 -15.17 14.08 1.68
C TYR A 31 -15.15 14.64 3.10
N ALA A 32 -15.17 13.73 4.07
CA ALA A 32 -14.69 13.99 5.41
C ALA A 32 -13.24 13.49 5.46
N PRO A 33 -12.27 14.32 5.90
CA PRO A 33 -10.90 13.85 6.07
C PRO A 33 -10.90 12.56 6.87
N PRO A 34 -10.23 11.49 6.40
CA PRO A 34 -10.19 10.26 7.14
C PRO A 34 -9.57 10.58 8.50
N LEU A 35 -10.30 10.30 9.57
CA LEU A 35 -9.69 10.09 10.86
C LEU A 35 -8.79 8.88 10.64
N TYR A 36 -7.48 9.08 10.46
CA TYR A 36 -6.55 7.98 10.62
C TYR A 36 -6.83 7.43 12.00
N LEU A 37 -7.43 6.23 12.05
CA LEU A 37 -7.91 5.63 13.29
C LEU A 37 -6.75 5.62 14.28
N GLU A 38 -7.05 5.85 15.56
CA GLU A 38 -6.05 5.68 16.61
C GLU A 38 -5.45 4.28 16.47
N ALA A 39 -4.14 4.24 16.21
CA ALA A 39 -3.44 2.99 15.96
C ALA A 39 -3.49 2.13 17.21
N GLN A 40 -3.98 0.89 17.08
CA GLN A 40 -4.07 -0.06 18.18
C GLN A 40 -2.70 -0.68 18.50
N ASN A 41 -1.77 -0.65 17.53
CA ASN A 41 -0.43 -1.19 17.64
C ASN A 41 0.54 -0.46 16.70
N HIS A 42 1.83 -0.77 16.84
CA HIS A 42 2.88 -0.12 16.09
C HIS A 42 2.79 -0.37 14.57
N THR A 43 2.34 -1.55 14.14
CA THR A 43 2.14 -1.85 12.71
C THR A 43 1.05 -0.98 12.10
N GLU A 44 -0.06 -0.79 12.80
CA GLU A 44 -1.11 0.14 12.37
C GLU A 44 -0.64 1.58 12.33
N GLU A 45 0.21 1.99 13.28
CA GLU A 45 0.83 3.32 13.26
C GLU A 45 1.67 3.54 12.00
N ILE A 46 2.53 2.56 11.66
CA ILE A 46 3.34 2.59 10.44
C ILE A 46 2.45 2.67 9.21
N LEU A 47 1.44 1.79 9.10
CA LEU A 47 0.53 1.75 7.96
C LEU A 47 -0.25 3.05 7.81
N ASN A 48 -0.75 3.64 8.90
CA ASN A 48 -1.41 4.94 8.87
C ASN A 48 -0.49 6.03 8.31
N GLN A 49 0.78 6.05 8.75
CA GLN A 49 1.75 7.02 8.26
C GLN A 49 2.12 6.79 6.78
N VAL A 50 2.18 5.53 6.33
CA VAL A 50 2.37 5.16 4.91
C VAL A 50 1.21 5.65 4.07
N TRP A 51 -0.03 5.43 4.49
CA TRP A 51 -1.22 5.90 3.79
C TRP A 51 -1.32 7.42 3.77
N PHE A 52 -0.95 8.10 4.86
CA PHE A 52 -0.87 9.55 4.88
C PHE A 52 0.11 10.10 3.82
N LEU A 53 1.29 9.48 3.68
CA LEU A 53 2.26 9.86 2.64
C LEU A 53 1.72 9.66 1.22
N ARG A 54 0.96 8.59 0.99
CA ARG A 54 0.37 8.33 -0.34
C ARG A 54 -0.83 9.23 -0.63
N ASP A 55 -1.76 9.35 0.31
CA ASP A 55 -3.06 9.96 0.04
C ASP A 55 -2.97 11.48 0.11
N ILE A 56 -2.20 12.01 1.06
CA ILE A 56 -2.05 13.46 1.25
C ILE A 56 -0.90 14.01 0.40
N TYR A 57 0.26 13.35 0.41
CA TYR A 57 1.46 13.86 -0.29
C TYR A 57 1.71 13.24 -1.66
N ALA A 58 0.92 12.24 -2.10
CA ALA A 58 1.15 11.53 -3.36
C ALA A 58 2.61 11.07 -3.53
N ASN A 59 3.21 10.60 -2.42
CA ASN A 59 4.63 10.31 -2.31
C ASN A 59 4.86 8.83 -1.99
N ASP A 60 4.66 7.98 -3.01
CA ASP A 60 4.89 6.53 -2.92
C ASP A 60 6.35 6.21 -2.58
N LYS A 61 7.32 7.02 -3.00
CA LYS A 61 8.74 6.83 -2.68
C LYS A 61 9.02 6.96 -1.17
N ALA A 62 8.45 7.97 -0.52
CA ALA A 62 8.58 8.13 0.92
C ALA A 62 7.84 7.03 1.69
N ALA A 63 6.67 6.63 1.19
CA ALA A 63 5.88 5.54 1.74
C ALA A 63 6.62 4.19 1.66
N ALA A 64 7.22 3.87 0.51
CA ALA A 64 8.06 2.69 0.30
C ALA A 64 9.24 2.67 1.28
N LYS A 65 10.01 3.77 1.35
CA LYS A 65 11.17 3.87 2.27
C LYS A 65 10.77 3.64 3.73
N LYS A 66 9.57 4.06 4.11
CA LYS A 66 9.05 3.87 5.47
C LYS A 66 8.73 2.41 5.76
N LEU A 67 8.13 1.71 4.81
CA LEU A 67 7.89 0.26 4.90
C LEU A 67 9.20 -0.52 4.88
N ASP A 68 10.16 -0.16 4.03
CA ASP A 68 11.45 -0.83 3.96
C ASP A 68 12.15 -0.78 5.34
N ARG A 69 12.18 0.38 5.99
CA ARG A 69 12.70 0.53 7.36
C ARG A 69 11.93 -0.32 8.38
N ALA A 70 10.60 -0.31 8.33
CA ALA A 70 9.78 -1.10 9.25
C ALA A 70 10.03 -2.61 9.07
N LEU A 71 10.18 -3.08 7.84
CA LEU A 71 10.49 -4.47 7.52
C LEU A 71 11.89 -4.87 7.99
N GLU A 72 12.87 -3.96 7.92
CA GLU A 72 14.21 -4.18 8.49
C GLU A 72 14.16 -4.34 10.02
N GLU A 73 13.36 -3.52 10.71
CA GLU A 73 13.18 -3.58 12.17
C GLU A 73 12.47 -4.86 12.62
N ILE A 74 11.67 -5.47 11.75
CA ILE A 74 10.77 -6.60 12.05
C ILE A 74 11.30 -7.94 11.47
N LYS A 75 12.50 -7.96 10.87
CA LYS A 75 13.09 -9.10 10.11
C LYS A 75 12.95 -10.51 10.73
N ASN A 76 12.79 -10.63 12.04
CA ASN A 76 12.67 -11.92 12.75
C ASN A 76 11.26 -12.22 13.31
N LYS A 77 10.25 -11.36 13.09
CA LYS A 77 8.87 -11.65 13.51
C LYS A 77 8.14 -12.38 12.39
N THR A 78 7.59 -13.54 12.73
CA THR A 78 6.62 -14.27 11.91
C THR A 78 5.21 -13.87 12.35
N GLY A 79 4.27 -13.75 11.40
CA GLY A 79 2.85 -13.50 11.70
C GLY A 79 2.20 -12.39 10.88
N ILE A 80 0.98 -12.05 11.28
CA ILE A 80 0.07 -11.21 10.49
C ILE A 80 0.59 -9.78 10.28
N GLU A 81 1.23 -9.18 11.29
CA GLU A 81 1.79 -7.83 11.20
C GLU A 81 2.84 -7.72 10.10
N HIS A 82 3.71 -8.72 9.99
CA HIS A 82 4.74 -8.77 8.96
C HIS A 82 4.11 -8.96 7.58
N ALA A 83 3.15 -9.89 7.44
CA ALA A 83 2.43 -10.11 6.20
C ALA A 83 1.72 -8.84 5.69
N ARG A 84 1.11 -8.07 6.60
CA ARG A 84 0.46 -6.78 6.30
C ARG A 84 1.44 -5.73 5.76
N LEU A 85 2.61 -5.59 6.40
CA LEU A 85 3.65 -4.66 5.92
C LEU A 85 4.21 -5.06 4.55
N LEU A 86 4.43 -6.37 4.33
CA LEU A 86 4.86 -6.90 3.03
C LEU A 86 3.81 -6.64 1.95
N ALA A 87 2.52 -6.86 2.26
CA ALA A 87 1.42 -6.63 1.32
C ALA A 87 1.34 -5.16 0.93
N ALA A 88 1.39 -4.24 1.90
CA ALA A 88 1.43 -2.81 1.64
C ALA A 88 2.64 -2.41 0.78
N ARG A 89 3.82 -3.00 1.02
CA ARG A 89 5.02 -2.68 0.24
C ARG A 89 4.93 -3.23 -1.18
N SER A 90 4.32 -4.40 -1.36
CA SER A 90 4.06 -5.03 -2.65
C SER A 90 3.11 -4.20 -3.49
N GLU A 91 2.03 -3.67 -2.89
CA GLU A 91 1.10 -2.76 -3.57
C GLU A 91 1.83 -1.50 -4.08
N ILE A 92 2.68 -0.91 -3.25
CA ILE A 92 3.49 0.26 -3.65
C ILE A 92 4.50 -0.10 -4.73
N ALA A 93 5.12 -1.28 -4.66
CA ALA A 93 6.05 -1.76 -5.68
C ALA A 93 5.37 -1.79 -7.06
N ILE A 94 4.15 -2.34 -7.15
CA ILE A 94 3.37 -2.36 -8.40
C ILE A 94 3.11 -0.93 -8.90
N ALA A 95 2.66 -0.03 -8.02
CA ALA A 95 2.40 1.37 -8.37
C ALA A 95 3.65 2.11 -8.87
N MET A 96 4.83 1.69 -8.41
CA MET A 96 6.14 2.23 -8.82
C MET A 96 6.76 1.50 -10.01
N GLY A 97 6.13 0.44 -10.54
CA GLY A 97 6.66 -0.38 -11.64
C GLY A 97 7.72 -1.40 -11.23
N GLU A 98 7.90 -1.64 -9.93
CA GLU A 98 8.88 -2.55 -9.33
C GLU A 98 8.32 -4.00 -9.27
N LEU A 99 7.94 -4.58 -10.40
CA LEU A 99 7.20 -5.84 -10.45
C LEU A 99 7.96 -7.03 -9.85
N ASP A 100 9.25 -7.17 -10.14
CA ASP A 100 10.09 -8.23 -9.56
C ASP A 100 10.11 -8.19 -8.03
N LEU A 101 10.07 -6.99 -7.46
CA LEU A 101 9.99 -6.81 -6.02
C LEU A 101 8.61 -7.21 -5.50
N SER A 102 7.53 -6.82 -6.18
CA SER A 102 6.17 -7.27 -5.84
C SER A 102 6.08 -8.79 -5.77
N PHE A 103 6.56 -9.50 -6.80
CA PHE A 103 6.53 -10.96 -6.82
C PHE A 103 7.29 -11.59 -5.66
N LYS A 104 8.50 -11.07 -5.34
CA LYS A 104 9.29 -11.55 -4.20
C LYS A 104 8.58 -11.34 -2.86
N LEU A 105 7.91 -10.20 -2.69
CA LEU A 105 7.16 -9.90 -1.47
C LEU A 105 5.93 -10.79 -1.34
N GLU A 106 5.19 -11.02 -2.43
CA GLU A 106 4.06 -11.97 -2.46
C GLU A 106 4.50 -13.40 -2.14
N ASP A 107 5.62 -13.86 -2.71
CA ASP A 107 6.20 -15.17 -2.39
C ASP A 107 6.55 -15.25 -0.90
N THR A 108 7.16 -14.20 -0.34
CA THR A 108 7.49 -14.11 1.09
C THR A 108 6.23 -14.20 1.96
N ILE A 109 5.15 -13.50 1.59
CA ILE A 109 3.86 -13.57 2.30
C ILE A 109 3.31 -15.00 2.28
N SER A 110 3.41 -15.71 1.16
CA SER A 110 2.89 -17.08 1.02
C SER A 110 3.58 -18.09 1.94
N GLN A 111 4.80 -17.80 2.38
CA GLN A 111 5.58 -18.62 3.31
C GLN A 111 5.26 -18.32 4.79
N ILE A 112 4.49 -17.26 5.09
CA ILE A 112 4.07 -16.92 6.44
C ILE A 112 2.84 -17.75 6.82
N TYR A 113 2.95 -18.54 7.89
CA TYR A 113 1.79 -19.19 8.49
C TYR A 113 0.85 -18.15 9.11
N LEU A 114 -0.40 -18.09 8.64
CA LEU A 114 -1.44 -17.21 9.14
C LEU A 114 -2.67 -18.04 9.55
N PRO A 115 -3.19 -17.88 10.77
CA PRO A 115 -4.46 -18.49 11.15
C PRO A 115 -5.61 -18.00 10.27
N ASP A 116 -6.59 -18.86 10.01
CA ASP A 116 -7.79 -18.53 9.20
C ASP A 116 -8.53 -17.28 9.69
N SER A 117 -8.54 -17.03 11.00
CA SER A 117 -9.16 -15.84 11.58
C SER A 117 -8.47 -14.55 11.15
N GLU A 118 -7.13 -14.56 11.10
CA GLU A 118 -6.33 -13.41 10.68
C GLU A 118 -6.40 -13.22 9.17
N LEU A 119 -6.36 -14.31 8.40
CA LEU A 119 -6.55 -14.27 6.95
C LEU A 119 -7.89 -13.63 6.59
N ARG A 120 -8.99 -14.05 7.20
CA ARG A 120 -10.32 -13.45 6.94
C ARG A 120 -10.37 -11.98 7.34
N LYS A 121 -9.74 -11.60 8.45
CA LYS A 121 -9.76 -10.22 8.95
C LYS A 121 -9.04 -9.25 8.01
N TYR A 122 -7.96 -9.69 7.35
CA TYR A 122 -7.12 -8.83 6.51
C TYR A 122 -7.08 -9.27 5.04
N ASP A 123 -8.06 -10.06 4.59
CA ASP A 123 -8.08 -10.66 3.24
C ASP A 123 -7.96 -9.60 2.15
N GLU A 124 -8.70 -8.49 2.27
CA GLU A 124 -8.63 -7.37 1.32
C GLU A 124 -7.22 -6.76 1.24
N GLU A 125 -6.57 -6.54 2.38
CA GLU A 125 -5.23 -5.96 2.46
C GLU A 125 -4.18 -6.90 1.86
N LEU A 126 -4.28 -8.21 2.14
CA LEU A 126 -3.35 -9.22 1.65
C LEU A 126 -3.55 -9.53 0.15
N ARG A 127 -4.76 -9.35 -0.39
CA ARG A 127 -5.07 -9.55 -1.82
C ARG A 127 -4.87 -8.31 -2.67
N ALA A 128 -4.78 -7.12 -2.08
CA ALA A 128 -4.67 -5.86 -2.80
C ALA A 128 -3.56 -5.84 -3.87
N PRO A 129 -2.33 -6.35 -3.63
CA PRO A 129 -1.29 -6.38 -4.66
C PRO A 129 -1.69 -7.20 -5.89
N ARG A 130 -2.25 -8.40 -5.67
CA ARG A 130 -2.71 -9.27 -6.75
C ARG A 130 -3.85 -8.63 -7.54
N GLN A 131 -4.85 -8.11 -6.85
CA GLN A 131 -5.98 -7.41 -7.48
C GLN A 131 -5.52 -6.21 -8.32
N LEU A 132 -4.53 -5.46 -7.83
CA LEU A 132 -3.98 -4.31 -8.54
C LEU A 132 -3.25 -4.73 -9.81
N ARG A 133 -2.47 -5.82 -9.76
CA ARG A 133 -1.81 -6.39 -10.93
C ARG A 133 -2.82 -6.89 -11.96
N ASP A 134 -3.82 -7.66 -11.54
CA ASP A 134 -4.86 -8.20 -12.42
C ASP A 134 -5.61 -7.06 -13.12
N TRP A 135 -5.98 -6.01 -12.36
CA TRP A 135 -6.59 -4.80 -12.92
C TRP A 135 -5.69 -4.06 -13.92
N ALA A 136 -4.39 -4.02 -13.66
CA ALA A 136 -3.41 -3.40 -14.54
C ALA A 136 -3.08 -4.26 -15.78
N GLY A 137 -3.65 -5.46 -15.90
CA GLY A 137 -3.33 -6.41 -16.98
C GLY A 137 -1.91 -6.97 -16.88
N ILE A 138 -1.34 -7.03 -15.67
CA ILE A 138 0.01 -7.50 -15.40
C ILE A 138 -0.08 -8.96 -14.97
N ASP A 139 -0.03 -9.87 -15.93
CA ASP A 139 -0.06 -11.30 -15.69
C ASP A 139 1.16 -11.76 -14.87
N SER A 140 0.92 -12.61 -13.87
CA SER A 140 1.95 -13.49 -13.32
C SER A 140 2.26 -14.53 -14.37
N GLY A 141 3.23 -14.28 -15.24
CA GLY A 141 3.73 -15.27 -16.17
C GLY A 141 4.11 -16.56 -15.43
N LEU A 142 3.25 -17.57 -15.56
CA LEU A 142 3.57 -18.99 -15.47
C LEU A 142 3.48 -19.57 -16.88
#